data_AF-A0A069P4I6-F1
#
_entry.id   AF-A0A069P4I6-F1
#
_cell.length_a   1.000
_cell.length_b   1.000
_cell.length_c   1.000
_cell.angle_alpha   90.00
_cell.angle_beta   90.00
_cell.angle_gamma   90.00
#
_symmetry.space_group_name_H-M   'P 1'
#
loop_
_entity.id
_entity.type
_entity.pdbx_description
1 polymer ?
#
loop_
_entity_poly.entity_id
_entity_poly.type
_entity_poly.pdbx_seq_one_letter_code
_entity_poly.pdbx_strand_id
1 'polypeptide(L)'
;MLTKEQLLALAQPPIETVNVEGLGEIRVKVMDGFARDALQKTLQEQGTSDSVYFSAVIVATVVDDKGEPMFTTADLDTLRGMSADTVRRIGLACTKVNALGATQTQEAEKNSDAIQNGSSGTA
;
A
#
# COMPACT_ATOMS: atom_id res chain seq x y z
N MET A 1 -29.05 13.70 -1.95
CA MET A 1 -27.72 14.33 -2.14
C MET A 1 -26.97 14.23 -0.83
N LEU A 2 -25.67 13.96 -0.85
CA LEU A 2 -24.87 13.97 0.38
C LEU A 2 -24.61 15.40 0.85
N THR A 3 -24.55 15.58 2.17
CA THR A 3 -24.09 16.83 2.80
C THR A 3 -22.57 16.93 2.76
N LYS A 4 -22.03 18.15 2.95
CA LYS A 4 -20.58 18.39 3.06
C LYS A 4 -19.94 17.49 4.12
N GLU A 5 -20.57 17.37 5.29
CA GLU A 5 -20.04 16.59 6.41
C GLU A 5 -19.99 15.10 6.09
N GLN A 6 -21.03 14.57 5.43
CA GLN A 6 -21.06 13.17 5.00
C GLN A 6 -20.00 12.89 3.93
N LEU A 7 -19.77 13.81 2.99
CA LEU A 7 -18.72 13.67 1.98
C LEU A 7 -17.32 13.62 2.61
N LEU A 8 -17.04 14.52 3.55
CA LEU A 8 -15.74 14.58 4.24
C LEU A 8 -15.49 13.33 5.11
N ALA A 9 -16.54 12.79 5.72
CA ALA A 9 -16.44 11.56 6.51
C ALA A 9 -16.21 10.32 5.63
N LEU A 10 -16.88 10.22 4.47
CA LEU A 10 -16.72 9.09 3.55
C LEU A 10 -15.42 9.14 2.74
N ALA A 11 -14.83 10.33 2.57
CA ALA A 11 -13.57 10.51 1.85
C ALA A 11 -12.32 10.28 2.71
N GLN A 12 -12.46 9.79 3.94
CA GLN A 12 -11.31 9.42 4.76
C GLN A 12 -10.61 8.19 4.15
N PRO A 13 -9.26 8.19 4.06
CA PRO A 13 -8.56 7.06 3.48
C PRO A 13 -8.70 5.81 4.35
N PRO A 14 -9.01 4.65 3.76
CA PRO A 14 -9.10 3.40 4.51
C PRO A 14 -7.73 2.95 5.03
N ILE A 15 -7.76 2.15 6.09
CA ILE A 15 -6.60 1.47 6.66
C ILE A 15 -6.81 -0.02 6.49
N GLU A 16 -5.84 -0.71 5.89
CA GLU A 16 -5.85 -2.14 5.68
C GLU A 16 -4.79 -2.80 6.57
N THR A 17 -5.12 -3.97 7.11
CA THR A 17 -4.15 -4.80 7.85
C THR A 17 -3.59 -5.84 6.90
N VAL A 18 -2.29 -5.86 6.73
CA VAL A 18 -1.59 -6.75 5.79
C VAL A 18 -0.58 -7.59 6.57
N ASN A 19 -0.65 -8.90 6.38
CA ASN A 19 0.36 -9.82 6.92
C ASN A 19 1.58 -9.84 5.98
N VAL A 20 2.74 -9.46 6.50
CA VAL A 20 4.02 -9.51 5.80
C VAL A 20 4.77 -10.76 6.24
N GLU A 21 5.10 -11.60 5.26
CA GLU A 21 5.76 -12.89 5.50
C GLU A 21 7.05 -12.73 6.32
N GLY A 22 7.09 -13.39 7.48
CA GLY A 22 8.23 -13.38 8.41
C GLY A 22 8.34 -12.14 9.30
N LEU A 23 7.42 -11.17 9.18
CA LEU A 23 7.42 -9.92 9.96
C LEU A 23 6.12 -9.71 10.74
N GLY A 24 5.04 -10.41 10.35
CA GLY A 24 3.74 -10.32 11.01
C GLY A 24 2.83 -9.28 10.39
N GLU A 25 1.80 -8.88 11.12
CA GLU A 25 0.79 -7.94 10.64
C GLU A 25 1.23 -6.49 10.79
N ILE A 26 1.02 -5.70 9.74
CA ILE A 26 1.19 -4.25 9.74
C ILE A 26 -0.10 -3.58 9.28
N ARG A 27 -0.32 -2.34 9.72
CA ARG A 27 -1.44 -1.52 9.26
C ARG A 27 -0.95 -0.51 8.24
N VAL A 28 -1.56 -0.50 7.08
CA VAL A 28 -1.21 0.34 5.95
C VAL A 28 -2.41 1.23 5.62
N LYS A 29 -2.23 2.54 5.71
CA LYS A 29 -3.21 3.52 5.28
C LYS A 29 -3.06 3.81 3.79
N VAL A 30 -4.17 3.95 3.08
CA VAL A 30 -4.18 4.53 1.73
C VAL A 30 -3.77 6.01 1.83
N MET A 31 -2.81 6.43 1.01
CA MET A 31 -2.27 7.79 1.06
C MET A 31 -3.36 8.81 0.76
N ASP A 32 -3.49 9.79 1.64
CA ASP A 32 -4.14 11.06 1.31
C ASP A 32 -3.19 11.95 0.49
N GLY A 33 -3.68 13.12 0.08
CA GLY A 33 -2.90 14.09 -0.69
C GLY A 33 -1.61 14.52 0.02
N PHE A 34 -1.65 14.70 1.34
CA PHE A 34 -0.48 15.12 2.11
C PHE A 34 0.59 14.04 2.16
N ALA A 35 0.19 12.78 2.38
CA ALA A 35 1.12 11.65 2.35
C ALA A 35 1.76 11.48 0.97
N ARG A 36 0.98 11.68 -0.11
CA ARG A 36 1.50 11.60 -1.48
C ARG A 36 2.50 12.73 -1.79
N ASP A 37 2.22 13.95 -1.34
CA ASP A 37 3.13 15.09 -1.49
C ASP A 37 4.43 14.87 -0.70
N ALA A 38 4.34 14.35 0.53
CA ALA A 38 5.50 14.03 1.36
C ALA A 38 6.38 12.93 0.73
N LEU A 39 5.76 11.89 0.17
CA LEU A 39 6.46 10.87 -0.61
C LEU A 39 7.17 11.50 -1.80
N GLN A 40 6.47 12.30 -2.61
CA GLN A 40 7.06 12.93 -3.79
C GLN A 40 8.23 13.85 -3.44
N LYS A 41 8.08 14.67 -2.39
CA LYS A 41 9.16 15.53 -1.89
C LYS A 41 10.40 14.72 -1.51
N THR A 42 10.19 13.63 -0.76
CA THR A 42 11.27 12.73 -0.35
C THR A 42 12.01 12.15 -1.57
N LEU A 43 11.28 11.71 -2.59
CA LEU A 43 11.88 11.17 -3.83
C LEU A 43 12.63 12.22 -4.64
N GLN A 44 12.19 13.49 -4.61
CA GLN A 44 12.90 14.59 -5.26
C GLN A 44 14.21 14.94 -4.53
N GLU A 45 14.20 14.92 -3.20
CA GLU A 45 15.35 15.29 -2.37
C GLU A 45 16.41 14.17 -2.30
N GLN A 46 15.98 12.92 -2.13
CA GLN A 46 16.86 11.77 -1.86
C GLN A 46 17.06 10.86 -3.08
N GLY A 47 16.33 11.11 -4.17
CA GLY A 47 16.36 10.32 -5.40
C GLY A 47 15.39 9.13 -5.38
N THR A 48 15.51 8.27 -6.40
CA THR A 48 14.53 7.21 -6.70
C THR A 48 15.10 5.80 -6.65
N SER A 49 16.23 5.60 -5.97
CA SER A 49 16.74 4.24 -5.74
C SER A 49 15.73 3.40 -4.96
N ASP A 50 15.70 2.08 -5.18
CA ASP A 50 14.79 1.16 -4.48
C ASP A 50 14.81 1.36 -2.96
N SER A 51 16.01 1.54 -2.37
CA SER A 51 16.16 1.75 -0.93
C SER A 51 15.42 3.01 -0.45
N VAL A 52 15.49 4.10 -1.22
CA VAL A 52 14.82 5.37 -0.90
C VAL A 52 13.34 5.23 -1.15
N TYR A 53 12.95 4.65 -2.29
CA TYR A 53 11.55 4.49 -2.68
C TYR A 53 10.76 3.66 -1.68
N PHE A 54 11.22 2.45 -1.36
CA PHE A 54 10.50 1.59 -0.42
C PHE A 54 10.48 2.18 0.99
N SER A 55 11.57 2.78 1.46
CA SER A 55 11.58 3.45 2.77
C SER A 55 10.63 4.64 2.82
N ALA A 56 10.57 5.45 1.76
CA ALA A 56 9.67 6.60 1.70
C ALA A 56 8.19 6.18 1.64
N VAL A 57 7.88 5.10 0.91
CA VAL A 57 6.53 4.52 0.87
C VAL A 57 6.13 3.99 2.25
N ILE A 58 7.03 3.31 2.96
CA ILE A 58 6.78 2.83 4.33
C ILE A 58 6.45 4.00 5.26
N VAL A 59 7.28 5.05 5.25
CA VAL A 59 7.07 6.26 6.06
C VAL A 59 5.71 6.92 5.76
N ALA A 60 5.29 6.94 4.50
CA ALA A 60 4.05 7.60 4.10
C ALA A 60 2.78 6.79 4.40
N THR A 61 2.88 5.48 4.67
CA THR A 61 1.71 4.59 4.65
C THR A 61 1.54 3.71 5.89
N VAL A 62 2.62 3.37 6.59
CA VAL A 62 2.51 2.51 7.78
C VAL A 62 2.04 3.32 8.97
N VAL A 63 0.97 2.85 9.60
CA VAL A 63 0.31 3.51 10.73
C VAL A 63 0.21 2.59 11.92
N ASP A 64 0.04 3.18 13.10
CA ASP A 64 -0.20 2.47 14.35
C ASP A 64 -1.68 2.07 14.51
N ASP A 65 -2.05 1.59 15.71
CA ASP A 65 -3.41 1.16 15.99
C ASP A 65 -4.46 2.26 15.96
N LYS A 66 -4.03 3.52 16.11
CA LYS A 66 -4.88 4.71 16.06
C LYS A 66 -4.94 5.30 14.66
N GLY A 67 -4.19 4.75 13.69
CA GLY A 67 -4.08 5.28 12.35
C GLY A 67 -3.12 6.46 12.24
N GLU A 68 -2.27 6.67 13.26
CA GLU A 68 -1.24 7.70 13.27
C GLU A 68 0.02 7.18 12.57
N PRO A 69 0.77 8.00 11.81
CA PRO A 69 2.00 7.56 11.15
C PRO A 69 2.99 6.94 12.13
N MET A 70 3.41 5.71 11.86
CA MET A 70 4.34 4.96 12.74
C MET A 70 5.79 5.41 12.55
N PHE A 71 6.12 5.95 11.38
CA PHE A 71 7.46 6.41 11.02
C PHE A 71 7.41 7.85 10.53
N THR A 72 8.55 8.52 10.63
CA THR A 72 8.75 9.88 10.15
C THR A 72 9.88 9.93 9.15
N THR A 73 10.07 11.08 8.51
CA THR A 73 11.21 11.29 7.59
C THR A 73 12.56 11.18 8.30
N ALA A 74 12.62 11.35 9.63
CA ALA A 74 13.84 11.15 10.41
C ALA A 74 14.26 9.67 10.50
N ASP A 75 13.32 8.74 10.31
CA ASP A 75 13.56 7.29 10.37
C ASP A 75 14.05 6.73 9.03
N LEU A 76 14.10 7.56 7.99
CA LEU A 76 14.37 7.12 6.61
C LEU A 76 15.77 6.51 6.46
N ASP A 77 16.80 7.09 7.08
CA ASP A 77 18.15 6.52 7.03
C ASP A 77 18.25 5.22 7.85
N THR A 78 17.53 5.11 8.97
CA THR A 78 17.43 3.87 9.74
C THR A 78 16.79 2.76 8.91
N LEU A 79 15.67 3.04 8.25
CA LEU A 79 14.99 2.09 7.34
C LEU A 79 15.90 1.68 6.19
N ARG A 80 16.61 2.62 5.57
CA ARG A 80 17.57 2.32 4.49
C ARG A 80 18.76 1.49 4.94
N GLY A 81 19.14 1.58 6.21
CA GLY A 81 20.20 0.76 6.81
C GLY A 81 19.76 -0.65 7.21
N MET A 82 18.46 -0.96 7.18
CA MET A 82 17.96 -2.30 7.46
C MET A 82 18.25 -3.29 6.32
N SER A 83 17.93 -4.57 6.54
CA SER A 83 17.97 -5.59 5.49
C SER A 83 17.14 -5.14 4.27
N ALA A 84 17.79 -5.06 3.11
CA ALA A 84 17.16 -4.64 1.86
C ALA A 84 15.95 -5.51 1.49
N ASP A 85 16.00 -6.81 1.80
CA ASP A 85 14.92 -7.75 1.57
C ASP A 85 13.71 -7.46 2.50
N THR A 86 13.96 -7.16 3.77
CA THR A 86 12.92 -6.76 4.74
C THR A 86 12.21 -5.47 4.28
N VAL A 87 12.98 -4.43 3.96
CA VAL A 87 12.45 -3.13 3.52
C VAL A 87 11.64 -3.29 2.23
N ARG A 88 12.13 -4.10 1.29
CA ARG A 88 11.43 -4.38 0.05
C ARG A 88 10.11 -5.12 0.27
N ARG A 89 10.05 -6.12 1.16
CA ARG A 89 8.81 -6.86 1.44
C ARG A 89 7.73 -5.97 2.03
N ILE A 90 8.09 -5.17 3.04
CA ILE A 90 7.16 -4.19 3.65
C ILE A 90 6.74 -3.17 2.60
N GLY A 91 7.70 -2.58 1.89
CA GLY A 91 7.43 -1.59 0.85
C GLY A 91 6.51 -2.12 -0.25
N LEU A 92 6.69 -3.37 -0.70
CA LEU A 92 5.81 -4.01 -1.67
C LEU A 92 4.39 -4.17 -1.13
N ALA A 93 4.21 -4.59 0.12
CA ALA A 93 2.89 -4.64 0.76
C ALA A 93 2.22 -3.25 0.78
N CYS A 94 2.98 -2.21 1.15
CA CYS A 94 2.50 -0.83 1.13
C CYS A 94 2.10 -0.35 -0.27
N THR A 95 2.92 -0.65 -1.28
CA THR A 95 2.62 -0.29 -2.68
C THR A 95 1.37 -0.99 -3.21
N LYS A 96 1.10 -2.23 -2.81
CA LYS A 96 -0.10 -2.97 -3.22
C LYS A 96 -1.37 -2.32 -2.68
N VAL A 97 -1.41 -2.03 -1.37
CA VAL A 97 -2.55 -1.33 -0.74
C VAL A 97 -2.79 0.03 -1.38
N ASN A 98 -1.71 0.74 -1.72
CA ASN A 98 -1.79 2.07 -2.31
C ASN A 98 -1.90 2.08 -3.85
N ALA A 99 -2.01 0.91 -4.48
CA ALA A 99 -2.03 0.75 -5.94
C ALA A 99 -0.87 1.48 -6.66
N LEU A 100 0.29 1.60 -6.01
CA LEU A 100 1.49 2.25 -6.53
C LEU A 100 2.33 1.22 -7.27
N GLY A 101 1.94 0.85 -8.49
CA GLY A 101 2.69 -0.11 -9.28
C GLY A 101 2.08 -0.36 -10.66
N ALA A 102 2.91 -0.82 -11.60
CA ALA A 102 2.50 -1.04 -12.99
C ALA A 102 1.62 -2.28 -13.23
N THR A 103 1.22 -3.02 -12.18
CA THR A 103 0.51 -4.31 -12.30
C THR A 103 -0.80 -4.31 -11.52
N GLN A 104 -1.86 -3.79 -12.15
CA GLN A 104 -3.26 -4.02 -11.72
C GLN A 104 -4.05 -4.86 -12.75
N THR A 105 -3.37 -5.61 -13.62
CA THR A 105 -4.02 -6.22 -14.80
C THR A 105 -3.98 -7.76 -14.85
N GLN A 106 -3.60 -8.50 -13.80
CA GLN A 106 -3.50 -9.97 -13.92
C GLN A 106 -4.26 -10.81 -12.88
N GLU A 107 -4.79 -10.25 -11.79
CA GLU A 107 -5.53 -11.02 -10.78
C GLU A 107 -7.06 -10.97 -10.95
N ALA A 108 -7.59 -10.05 -11.75
CA ALA A 108 -9.03 -9.99 -12.06
C ALA A 108 -9.50 -11.04 -13.09
N GLU A 109 -8.59 -11.64 -13.88
CA GLU A 109 -8.95 -12.59 -14.93
C GLU A 109 -9.06 -14.04 -14.43
N LYS A 110 -8.44 -14.40 -13.29
CA LYS A 110 -8.39 -15.80 -12.83
C LYS A 110 -9.60 -16.29 -12.04
N ASN A 111 -10.57 -15.43 -11.72
CA ASN A 111 -11.78 -15.81 -10.98
C ASN A 111 -13.04 -15.92 -11.87
N SER A 112 -12.89 -15.78 -13.19
CA SER A 112 -14.02 -15.92 -14.14
C SER A 112 -14.13 -17.32 -14.75
N ASP A 113 -13.13 -18.20 -14.59
CA ASP A 113 -13.12 -19.55 -15.19
C ASP A 113 -13.72 -20.65 -14.28
N ALA A 114 -14.17 -20.32 -13.07
CA ALA A 114 -14.67 -21.32 -12.11
C ALA A 114 -16.18 -21.64 -12.22
N ILE A 115 -16.91 -21.02 -13.15
CA ILE A 115 -18.37 -21.22 -13.29
C ILE A 115 -18.78 -21.43 -14.75
N GLN A 116 -18.35 -22.54 -15.35
CA GLN A 116 -19.13 -23.17 -16.43
C GLN A 116 -19.02 -24.69 -16.33
N ASN A 117 -19.67 -25.21 -15.30
CA ASN A 117 -20.00 -26.62 -15.16
C ASN A 117 -21.16 -26.98 -16.10
N GLY A 118 -20.99 -28.04 -16.89
CA GLY A 118 -21.99 -29.10 -16.98
C GLY A 118 -23.14 -28.91 -17.96
N SER A 119 -22.98 -29.47 -19.16
CA SER A 119 -23.89 -30.48 -19.72
C SER A 119 -23.70 -30.55 -21.23
N SER A 120 -23.05 -31.59 -21.73
CA SER A 120 -23.15 -31.96 -23.14
C SER A 120 -23.26 -33.47 -23.25
N GLY A 121 -24.41 -33.93 -23.75
CA GLY A 121 -24.62 -35.29 -24.21
C GLY A 121 -25.93 -35.91 -23.75
N THR A 122 -27.04 -35.57 -24.41
CA THR A 122 -28.05 -36.56 -24.87
C THR A 122 -29.02 -35.91 -25.86
N ALA A 123 -29.02 -36.40 -27.10
CA ALA A 123 -30.16 -36.80 -27.95
C ALA A 123 -29.75 -36.73 -29.43
#